data_AF-A0A101WUM4-F1
#
_entry.id   AF-A0A101WUM4-F1
#
_cell.length_a   1.000
_cell.length_b   1.000
_cell.length_c   1.000
_cell.angle_alpha   90.00
_cell.angle_beta   90.00
_cell.angle_gamma   90.00
#
_symmetry.space_group_name_H-M   'P 1'
#
loop_
_entity.id
_entity.type
_entity.pdbx_description
1 polymer ?
#
loop_
_entity_poly.entity_id
_entity_poly.type
_entity_poly.pdbx_seq_one_letter_code
_entity_poly.pdbx_strand_id
1 'polypeptide(L)'
;MPEVHEVIFYGKSGDGIHLMVDRLVQDLIRHGFYVMAYPEYDPERRETVARVHVRVSKEPIYERGPVTRPEVVVFMDFRLLKHAKEVFGAGKIIVNAPSKDLLSNYLGDNDIKPELYVIDLHGLKRKGIDYTPHMTELVTKALGL
;
A
#
# COMPACT_ATOMS: atom_id res chain seq x y z
N MET A 1 11.41 -2.88 -21.71
CA MET A 1 10.48 -3.59 -20.80
C MET A 1 9.30 -2.67 -20.59
N PRO A 2 8.07 -3.20 -20.47
CA PRO A 2 6.91 -2.35 -20.18
C PRO A 2 7.15 -1.59 -18.89
N GLU A 3 6.62 -0.36 -18.81
CA GLU A 3 6.61 0.40 -17.57
C GLU A 3 5.69 -0.30 -16.59
N VAL A 4 6.24 -0.72 -15.44
CA VAL A 4 5.51 -1.46 -14.41
C VAL A 4 5.57 -0.65 -13.13
N HIS A 5 4.40 -0.27 -12.63
CA HIS A 5 4.26 0.37 -11.34
C HIS A 5 4.15 -0.65 -10.23
N GLU A 6 4.92 -0.47 -9.16
CA GLU A 6 4.99 -1.43 -8.05
C GLU A 6 4.54 -0.83 -6.72
N VAL A 7 3.63 -1.53 -6.05
CA VAL A 7 3.08 -1.16 -4.74
C VAL A 7 3.19 -2.32 -3.77
N ILE A 8 3.53 -2.02 -2.51
CA ILE A 8 3.42 -3.00 -1.42
C ILE A 8 2.40 -2.50 -0.40
N PHE A 9 1.42 -3.35 -0.09
CA PHE A 9 0.48 -3.14 1.01
C PHE A 9 0.96 -3.90 2.24
N TYR A 10 0.95 -3.23 3.39
CA TYR A 10 1.18 -3.80 4.71
C TYR A 10 -0.09 -3.72 5.53
N GLY A 11 -0.47 -4.82 6.16
CA GLY A 11 -1.66 -4.88 7.01
C GLY A 11 -1.59 -6.04 7.97
N LYS A 12 -2.52 -6.10 8.93
CA LYS A 12 -2.71 -7.23 9.82
C LYS A 12 -3.95 -8.02 9.48
N SER A 13 -4.06 -9.22 10.03
CA SER A 13 -5.30 -10.01 9.99
C SER A 13 -6.46 -9.17 10.51
N GLY A 14 -7.49 -8.97 9.68
CA GLY A 14 -8.67 -8.15 10.01
C GLY A 14 -8.61 -6.68 9.56
N ASP A 15 -7.47 -6.16 9.08
CA ASP A 15 -7.36 -4.76 8.61
C ASP A 15 -8.07 -4.53 7.26
N GLY A 16 -8.53 -5.59 6.60
CA GLY A 16 -9.17 -5.51 5.29
C GLY A 16 -8.20 -5.31 4.14
N ILE A 17 -6.91 -5.64 4.31
CA ILE A 17 -5.87 -5.53 3.27
C ILE A 17 -6.26 -6.24 1.97
N HIS A 18 -6.72 -7.50 2.04
CA HIS A 18 -7.10 -8.26 0.85
C HIS A 18 -8.31 -7.65 0.14
N LEU A 19 -9.31 -7.19 0.90
CA LEU A 19 -10.45 -6.47 0.34
C LEU A 19 -10.00 -5.18 -0.36
N MET A 20 -9.10 -4.41 0.26
CA MET A 20 -8.60 -3.17 -0.31
C MET A 20 -7.83 -3.41 -1.61
N VAL A 21 -6.94 -4.40 -1.63
CA VAL A 21 -6.18 -4.77 -2.84
C VAL A 21 -7.12 -5.27 -3.94
N ASP A 22 -8.08 -6.15 -3.62
CA ASP A 22 -9.05 -6.63 -4.60
C ASP A 22 -9.87 -5.48 -5.22
N ARG A 23 -10.29 -4.50 -4.42
CA ARG A 23 -10.98 -3.30 -4.92
C ARG A 23 -10.10 -2.46 -5.84
N LEU A 24 -8.84 -2.23 -5.49
CA LEU A 24 -7.88 -1.54 -6.35
C LEU A 24 -7.65 -2.28 -7.67
N VAL A 25 -7.45 -3.60 -7.60
CA VAL A 25 -7.23 -4.45 -8.79
C VAL A 25 -8.43 -4.36 -9.74
N GLN A 26 -9.65 -4.52 -9.21
CA GLN A 26 -10.86 -4.42 -10.02
C GLN A 26 -11.03 -3.04 -10.64
N ASP A 27 -10.73 -1.98 -9.90
CA ASP A 27 -10.81 -0.60 -10.39
C ASP A 27 -9.81 -0.37 -11.54
N LEU A 28 -8.55 -0.74 -11.35
CA LEU A 28 -7.51 -0.60 -12.36
C LEU A 28 -7.78 -1.44 -13.62
N ILE A 29 -8.26 -2.68 -13.47
CA ILE A 29 -8.65 -3.52 -14.62
C ILE A 29 -9.78 -2.87 -15.42
N ARG A 30 -10.77 -2.27 -14.75
CA ARG A 30 -11.86 -1.53 -15.44
C ARG A 30 -11.33 -0.33 -16.24
N HIS A 31 -10.21 0.25 -15.82
CA HIS A 31 -9.54 1.34 -16.52
C HIS A 31 -8.52 0.85 -17.58
N GLY A 32 -8.49 -0.45 -17.89
CA GLY A 32 -7.69 -1.02 -18.97
C GLY A 32 -6.26 -1.38 -18.60
N PHE A 33 -5.91 -1.39 -17.31
CA PHE A 33 -4.59 -1.81 -16.84
C PHE A 33 -4.48 -3.33 -16.70
N TYR A 34 -3.28 -3.85 -16.95
CA TYR A 34 -2.87 -5.17 -16.52
C TYR A 34 -2.41 -5.08 -15.08
N VAL A 35 -2.94 -5.95 -14.22
CA VAL A 35 -2.65 -5.94 -12.78
C VAL A 35 -2.25 -7.33 -12.31
N MET A 36 -1.21 -7.40 -11.49
CA MET A 36 -0.80 -8.61 -10.78
C MET A 36 -0.79 -8.33 -9.29
N ALA A 37 -1.56 -9.06 -8.51
CA ALA A 37 -1.59 -8.94 -7.06
C ALA A 37 -1.35 -10.29 -6.40
N TYR A 38 -0.43 -10.36 -5.44
CA TYR A 38 -0.10 -11.59 -4.74
C TYR A 38 0.36 -11.31 -3.30
N PRO A 39 -0.13 -12.10 -2.33
CA PRO A 39 0.37 -12.03 -0.96
C PRO A 39 1.79 -12.59 -0.85
N GLU A 40 2.58 -12.02 0.05
CA GLU A 40 3.81 -12.62 0.55
C GLU A 40 3.50 -13.24 1.91
N TYR A 41 3.75 -14.54 2.01
CA TYR A 41 3.66 -15.29 3.25
C TYR A 41 5.08 -15.58 3.74
N ASP A 42 5.45 -15.00 4.88
CA ASP A 42 6.70 -15.32 5.57
C ASP A 42 6.45 -16.52 6.49
N PRO A 43 7.01 -17.71 6.16
CA PRO A 43 6.78 -18.92 6.94
C PRO A 43 7.41 -18.88 8.34
N GLU A 44 8.34 -17.96 8.61
CA GLU A 44 9.02 -17.84 9.91
C GLU A 44 8.35 -16.82 10.85
N ARG A 45 7.59 -15.86 10.30
CA ARG A 45 6.88 -14.86 11.10
C ARG A 45 5.51 -15.36 11.51
N ARG A 46 5.28 -15.42 12.82
CA ARG A 46 3.94 -15.65 13.40
C ARG A 46 2.92 -14.67 12.80
N GLU A 47 1.84 -15.24 12.30
CA GLU A 47 0.82 -14.68 11.44
C GLU A 47 0.10 -13.44 12.00
N THR A 48 0.71 -12.26 11.91
CA THR A 48 -0.01 -11.02 12.24
C THR A 48 0.23 -9.89 11.26
N VAL A 49 1.32 -9.88 10.48
CA VAL A 49 1.56 -8.86 9.46
C VAL A 49 1.61 -9.52 8.09
N ALA A 50 0.66 -9.17 7.23
CA ALA A 50 0.58 -9.56 5.84
C ALA A 50 1.19 -8.48 4.95
N ARG A 51 1.87 -8.92 3.88
CA ARG A 51 2.28 -8.07 2.76
C ARG A 51 1.56 -8.52 1.50
N VAL A 52 1.12 -7.58 0.69
CA VAL A 52 0.54 -7.86 -0.63
C VAL A 52 1.25 -6.99 -1.66
N HIS A 53 1.88 -7.65 -2.61
CA HIS A 53 2.55 -7.02 -3.74
C HIS A 53 1.54 -6.77 -4.85
N VAL A 54 1.56 -5.58 -5.43
CA VAL A 54 0.71 -5.20 -6.57
C VAL A 54 1.60 -4.59 -7.65
N ARG A 55 1.46 -5.10 -8.87
CA ARG A 55 2.07 -4.54 -10.07
C ARG A 55 0.99 -4.07 -11.03
N VAL A 56 1.18 -2.90 -11.65
CA VAL A 56 0.22 -2.28 -12.57
C VAL A 56 0.97 -1.85 -13.82
N SER A 57 0.42 -2.12 -15.01
CA SER A 57 1.02 -1.69 -16.28
C SER A 57 -0.04 -1.50 -17.35
N LYS A 58 0.27 -0.70 -18.38
CA LYS A 58 -0.54 -0.60 -19.60
C LYS A 58 -0.33 -1.77 -20.56
N GLU A 59 0.67 -2.61 -20.30
CA GLU A 59 1.02 -3.79 -21.10
C GLU A 59 1.06 -5.06 -20.22
N PRO A 60 1.00 -6.27 -20.80
CA PRO A 60 1.09 -7.51 -20.03
C PRO A 60 2.34 -7.60 -19.14
N ILE A 61 2.14 -7.99 -17.87
CA ILE A 61 3.19 -8.07 -16.86
C ILE A 61 3.79 -9.49 -16.84
N TYR A 62 5.07 -9.60 -17.18
CA TYR A 62 5.80 -10.87 -17.18
C TYR A 62 6.69 -11.07 -15.94
N GLU A 63 7.01 -10.01 -15.22
CA GLU A 63 7.89 -10.07 -14.04
C GLU A 63 7.25 -10.86 -12.90
N ARG A 64 8.03 -11.74 -12.27
CA ARG A 64 7.65 -12.60 -11.15
C ARG A 64 8.61 -12.40 -9.99
N GLY A 65 8.21 -12.85 -8.80
CA GLY A 65 8.98 -12.67 -7.56
C GLY A 65 8.57 -11.41 -6.79
N PRO A 66 9.16 -11.16 -5.62
CA PRO A 66 8.75 -10.07 -4.74
C PRO A 66 9.13 -8.69 -5.31
N VAL A 67 8.30 -7.69 -5.02
CA VAL A 67 8.66 -6.28 -5.24
C VAL A 67 9.76 -5.93 -4.24
N THR A 68 10.89 -5.44 -4.74
CA THR A 68 12.05 -5.06 -3.90
C THR A 68 12.22 -3.55 -3.79
N ARG A 69 11.68 -2.78 -4.73
CA ARG A 69 11.81 -1.31 -4.79
C ARG A 69 10.47 -0.67 -5.17
N PRO A 70 9.48 -0.69 -4.26
CA PRO A 70 8.16 -0.15 -4.55
C PRO A 70 8.20 1.37 -4.78
N GLU A 71 7.35 1.85 -5.68
CA GLU A 71 7.09 3.28 -5.85
C GLU A 71 6.21 3.83 -4.74
N VAL A 72 5.20 3.05 -4.36
CA VAL A 72 4.23 3.39 -3.32
C VAL A 72 4.17 2.27 -2.29
N VAL A 73 4.15 2.64 -1.01
CA VAL A 73 3.89 1.70 0.07
C VAL A 73 2.65 2.13 0.81
N VAL A 74 1.74 1.19 1.07
CA VAL A 74 0.48 1.44 1.75
C VAL A 74 0.46 0.71 3.09
N PHE A 75 0.29 1.44 4.18
CA PHE A 75 0.15 0.88 5.53
C PHE A 75 -1.31 0.98 5.99
N MET A 76 -1.96 -0.17 6.18
CA MET A 76 -3.32 -0.25 6.72
C MET A 76 -3.40 0.09 8.21
N ASP A 77 -2.26 0.21 8.89
CA ASP A 77 -2.14 0.64 10.29
C ASP A 77 -0.76 1.29 10.48
N PHE A 78 -0.71 2.56 10.91
CA PHE A 78 0.54 3.29 11.14
C PHE A 78 1.52 2.58 12.08
N ARG A 79 1.05 1.73 12.99
CA ARG A 79 1.91 0.98 13.91
C ARG A 79 2.80 -0.05 13.21
N LEU A 80 2.53 -0.36 11.93
CA LEU A 80 3.34 -1.24 11.10
C LEU A 80 4.63 -0.57 10.60
N LEU A 81 4.69 0.77 10.59
CA LEU A 81 5.88 1.53 10.19
C LEU A 81 7.14 1.12 10.97
N LYS A 82 6.99 0.70 12.23
CA LYS A 82 8.12 0.23 13.06
C LYS A 82 8.74 -1.09 12.59
N HIS A 83 8.01 -1.86 11.79
CA HIS A 83 8.35 -3.22 11.35
C HIS A 83 8.71 -3.31 9.87
N ALA A 84 8.65 -2.19 9.15
CA ALA A 84 8.75 -2.11 7.71
C ALA A 84 9.72 -0.99 7.28
N LYS A 85 10.85 -0.86 7.98
CA LYS A 85 11.84 0.19 7.69
C LYS A 85 12.52 -0.02 6.35
N GLU A 86 12.58 -1.27 5.87
CA GLU A 86 13.19 -1.65 4.60
C GLU A 86 12.52 -1.00 3.38
N VAL A 87 11.26 -0.57 3.52
CA VAL A 87 10.50 0.07 2.44
C VAL A 87 10.42 1.59 2.56
N PHE A 88 11.13 2.21 3.51
CA PHE A 88 11.16 3.68 3.63
C PHE A 88 11.95 4.36 2.51
N GLY A 89 12.72 3.59 1.74
CA GLY A 89 13.32 4.06 0.48
C GLY A 89 12.32 4.22 -0.68
N ALA A 90 11.05 3.84 -0.49
CA ALA A 90 9.99 4.12 -1.46
C ALA A 90 9.79 5.63 -1.63
N GLY A 91 9.41 6.05 -2.84
CA GLY A 91 9.18 7.48 -3.11
C GLY A 91 7.97 8.04 -2.36
N LYS A 92 6.93 7.21 -2.15
CA LYS A 92 5.65 7.63 -1.59
C LYS A 92 5.15 6.63 -0.55
N ILE A 93 4.61 7.13 0.56
CA ILE A 93 3.99 6.33 1.61
C ILE A 93 2.56 6.82 1.86
N ILE A 94 1.59 5.91 1.78
CA ILE A 94 0.21 6.11 2.22
C ILE A 94 0.04 5.37 3.54
N VAL A 95 -0.50 6.04 4.56
CA VAL A 95 -0.67 5.43 5.89
C VAL A 95 -2.04 5.72 6.49
N ASN A 96 -2.68 4.66 6.98
CA ASN A 96 -3.86 4.76 7.82
C ASN A 96 -3.46 5.21 9.23
N ALA A 97 -3.80 6.45 9.57
CA ALA A 97 -3.53 7.04 10.88
C ALA A 97 -4.60 8.10 11.22
N PRO A 98 -4.93 8.30 12.50
CA PRO A 98 -5.89 9.33 12.89
C PRO A 98 -5.33 10.76 12.72
N SER A 99 -4.01 10.94 12.72
CA SER A 99 -3.36 12.22 12.41
C SER A 99 -1.91 12.04 11.97
N LYS A 100 -1.37 13.04 11.26
CA LYS A 100 0.03 13.08 10.82
C LYS A 100 1.02 13.17 11.98
N ASP A 101 0.65 13.86 13.07
CA ASP A 101 1.54 14.10 14.22
C ASP A 101 2.00 12.81 14.90
N LEU A 102 1.17 11.76 14.88
CA LEU A 102 1.52 10.45 15.44
C LEU A 102 2.67 9.75 14.70
N LEU A 103 2.92 10.13 13.45
CA LEU A 103 3.88 9.46 12.58
C LEU A 103 5.32 9.87 12.85
N SER A 104 5.53 11.02 13.52
CA SER A 104 6.85 11.53 13.90
C SER A 104 7.69 10.48 14.64
N ASN A 105 7.07 9.75 15.57
CA ASN A 105 7.69 8.68 16.36
C ASN A 105 8.08 7.43 15.55
N TYR A 106 7.54 7.27 14.34
CA TYR A 106 7.76 6.09 13.50
C TYR A 106 8.72 6.35 12.35
N LEU A 107 8.65 7.56 11.78
CA LEU A 107 9.40 7.92 10.58
C LEU A 107 10.81 8.41 10.88
N GLY A 108 11.13 8.85 12.11
CA GLY A 108 12.48 9.27 12.51
C GLY A 108 13.13 10.34 11.61
N ASP A 109 14.41 10.62 11.85
CA ASP A 109 15.25 11.40 10.93
C ASP A 109 15.86 10.44 9.90
N ASN A 110 15.13 10.18 8.81
CA ASN A 110 15.69 9.51 7.64
C ASN A 110 16.21 10.55 6.65
N ASP A 111 17.39 10.30 6.07
CA ASP A 111 17.98 11.12 5.00
C ASP A 111 17.08 11.19 3.76
N ILE A 112 16.25 10.16 3.57
CA ILE A 112 15.23 10.09 2.52
C ILE A 112 13.87 10.35 3.16
N LYS A 113 13.24 11.45 2.77
CA LYS A 113 11.88 11.80 3.19
C LYS A 113 10.89 11.42 2.09
N PRO A 114 10.16 10.31 2.23
CA PRO A 114 9.13 9.95 1.26
C PRO A 114 8.01 10.99 1.27
N GLU A 115 7.35 11.16 0.14
CA GLU A 115 6.11 11.92 0.09
C GLU A 115 5.02 11.15 0.86
N LEU A 116 4.47 11.80 1.90
CA LEU A 116 3.63 11.14 2.89
C LEU A 116 2.16 11.57 2.75
N TYR A 117 1.31 10.58 2.55
CA TYR A 117 -0.15 10.70 2.48
C TYR A 117 -0.77 10.02 3.71
N VAL A 118 -1.64 10.74 4.41
CA VAL A 118 -2.28 10.25 5.65
C VAL A 118 -3.78 10.23 5.47
N ILE A 119 -4.42 9.13 5.87
CA ILE A 119 -5.88 8.95 5.81
C ILE A 119 -6.38 8.26 7.08
N ASP A 120 -7.49 8.71 7.66
CA ASP A 120 -8.11 8.05 8.82
C ASP A 120 -9.23 7.09 8.36
N LEU A 121 -8.86 5.85 8.02
CA LEU A 121 -9.82 4.84 7.56
C LEU A 121 -10.82 4.48 8.65
N HIS A 122 -10.38 4.49 9.91
CA HIS A 122 -11.25 4.22 11.05
C HIS A 122 -12.26 5.36 11.25
N GLY A 123 -11.85 6.61 11.06
CA GLY A 123 -12.72 7.78 11.07
C GLY A 123 -13.77 7.75 9.98
N LEU A 124 -13.39 7.37 8.75
CA LEU A 124 -14.34 7.17 7.64
C LEU A 124 -15.35 6.07 7.98
N LYS A 125 -14.87 4.90 8.44
CA LYS A 125 -15.73 3.80 8.89
C LYS A 125 -16.72 4.22 9.99
N ARG A 126 -16.27 4.96 11.02
CA ARG A 126 -17.14 5.44 12.09
C ARG A 126 -18.25 6.37 11.60
N LYS A 127 -18.02 7.09 10.50
CA LYS A 127 -19.01 7.96 9.85
C LYS A 127 -19.92 7.21 8.87
N GLY A 128 -19.77 5.89 8.74
CA GLY A 128 -20.52 5.08 7.77
C GLY A 128 -20.07 5.29 6.31
N ILE A 129 -18.89 5.88 6.10
CA ILE A 129 -18.34 6.14 4.76
C ILE A 129 -17.51 4.93 4.33
N ASP A 130 -17.78 4.41 3.13
CA ASP A 130 -16.91 3.44 2.50
C ASP A 130 -15.59 4.10 2.09
N TYR A 131 -14.49 3.69 2.73
CA TYR A 131 -13.17 4.22 2.40
C TYR A 131 -12.57 3.61 1.14
N THR A 132 -13.13 2.51 0.62
CA THR A 132 -12.47 1.78 -0.47
C THR A 132 -12.28 2.64 -1.73
N PRO A 133 -13.24 3.46 -2.19
CA PRO A 133 -13.02 4.36 -3.34
C PRO A 133 -11.97 5.45 -3.05
N HIS A 134 -11.97 5.98 -1.82
CA HIS A 134 -11.01 7.01 -1.40
C HIS A 134 -9.57 6.47 -1.40
N MET A 135 -9.41 5.22 -0.98
CA MET A 135 -8.11 4.54 -0.98
C MET A 135 -7.67 4.14 -2.38
N THR A 136 -8.58 3.66 -3.26
CA THR A 136 -8.22 3.34 -4.64
C THR A 136 -7.77 4.61 -5.37
N GLU A 137 -8.54 5.70 -5.27
CA GLU A 137 -8.18 6.99 -5.87
C GLU A 137 -6.83 7.51 -5.35
N LEU A 138 -6.60 7.43 -4.04
CA LEU A 138 -5.34 7.88 -3.45
C LEU A 138 -4.13 7.07 -3.95
N VAL A 139 -4.26 5.74 -4.05
CA VAL A 139 -3.18 4.88 -4.56
C VAL A 139 -2.93 5.14 -6.04
N THR A 140 -3.98 5.21 -6.87
CA THR A 140 -3.89 5.50 -8.31
C THR A 140 -3.21 6.86 -8.55
N LYS A 141 -3.62 7.91 -7.82
CA LYS A 141 -3.00 9.23 -7.88
C LYS A 141 -1.53 9.20 -7.44
N ALA A 142 -1.21 8.45 -6.39
CA ALA A 142 0.17 8.28 -5.93
C ALA A 142 1.03 7.56 -6.99
N LEU A 143 0.47 6.66 -7.79
CA LEU A 143 1.14 6.05 -8.94
C LEU A 143 1.24 6.97 -10.17
N GLY A 144 0.51 8.09 -10.20
CA GLY A 144 0.45 8.98 -11.36
C GLY A 144 -0.38 8.42 -12.52
N LEU A 145 -1.33 7.53 -12.21
CA LEU A 145 -2.23 6.88 -13.15
C LEU A 145 -3.57 7.61 -13.32
#